data_AF-A0A059LC74-F1
#
_entry.id   AF-A0A059LC74-F1
#
_cell.length_a   1.000
_cell.length_b   1.000
_cell.length_c   1.000
_cell.angle_alpha   90.00
_cell.angle_beta   90.00
_cell.angle_gamma   90.00
#
_symmetry.space_group_name_H-M   'P 1'
#
loop_
_entity.id
_entity.type
_entity.pdbx_description
1 polymer ?
#
loop_
_entity_poly.entity_id
_entity_poly.type
_entity_poly.pdbx_seq_one_letter_code
_entity_poly.pdbx_strand_id
1 'polypeptide(L)'
;PDSPAAREASARLNAAGLPTRDLSHSEAALVHLRHLVGGPARDAGGEPLRYERLFQVDFPEFDGALAKFLNVLCPRWNISLFHYRRTGVVASRTLIGFQIPREQDLDFQEAVRLLSAEFTFREVGGELLDLFSMFLY
;
A
#
# COMPACT_ATOMS: atom_id res chain seq x y z
N PRO A 1 -1.95 22.87 2.03
CA PRO A 1 -3.22 23.20 1.34
C PRO A 1 -3.19 24.50 0.53
N ASP A 2 -2.41 25.50 0.94
CA ASP A 2 -2.43 26.84 0.33
C ASP A 2 -1.76 26.90 -1.04
N SER A 3 -1.02 25.85 -1.41
CA SER A 3 -0.50 25.75 -2.76
C SER A 3 -1.65 25.60 -3.77
N PRO A 4 -1.59 26.30 -4.92
CA PRO A 4 -2.58 26.13 -5.99
C PRO A 4 -2.79 24.67 -6.39
N ALA A 5 -1.72 23.88 -6.45
CA ALA A 5 -1.76 22.47 -6.80
C ALA A 5 -2.57 21.61 -5.80
N ALA A 6 -2.48 21.87 -4.49
CA ALA A 6 -3.23 21.12 -3.50
C ALA A 6 -4.74 21.38 -3.61
N ARG A 7 -5.13 22.64 -3.88
CA ARG A 7 -6.54 23.00 -4.10
C ARG A 7 -7.11 22.38 -5.36
N GLU A 8 -6.33 22.40 -6.45
CA GLU A 8 -6.74 21.77 -7.70
C GLU A 8 -6.93 20.25 -7.55
N ALA A 9 -5.99 19.58 -6.89
CA ALA A 9 -6.09 18.14 -6.62
C ALA A 9 -7.32 17.81 -5.76
N SER A 10 -7.56 18.57 -4.69
CA SER A 10 -8.75 18.39 -3.85
C SER A 10 -10.05 18.59 -4.65
N ALA A 11 -10.15 19.66 -5.45
CA ALA A 11 -11.33 19.91 -6.27
C ALA A 11 -11.60 18.76 -7.25
N ARG A 12 -10.54 18.25 -7.92
CA ARG A 12 -10.64 17.10 -8.84
C ARG A 12 -11.11 15.83 -8.15
N LEU A 13 -10.60 15.54 -6.95
CA LEU A 13 -11.01 14.36 -6.17
C LEU A 13 -12.48 14.45 -5.74
N ASN A 14 -12.91 15.60 -5.21
CA ASN A 14 -14.31 15.79 -4.82
C ASN A 14 -15.26 15.70 -6.02
N ALA A 15 -14.88 16.27 -7.18
CA ALA A 15 -15.66 16.16 -8.41
C ALA A 15 -15.80 14.69 -8.90
N ALA A 16 -14.84 13.84 -8.58
CA ALA A 16 -14.88 12.40 -8.86
C ALA A 16 -15.62 11.58 -7.78
N GLY A 17 -16.23 12.23 -6.77
CA GLY A 17 -16.94 11.55 -5.67
C GLY A 17 -16.01 10.99 -4.58
N LEU A 18 -14.75 11.41 -4.56
CA LEU A 18 -13.76 11.03 -3.53
C LEU A 18 -13.63 12.19 -2.52
N PRO A 19 -14.33 12.14 -1.37
CA PRO A 19 -14.35 13.25 -0.42
C PRO A 19 -12.97 13.47 0.20
N THR A 20 -12.52 14.71 0.25
CA THR A 20 -11.22 15.08 0.85
C THR A 20 -11.40 15.92 2.10
N ARG A 21 -10.51 15.75 3.09
CA ARG A 21 -10.43 16.60 4.28
C ARG A 21 -9.04 17.22 4.38
N ASP A 22 -8.98 18.54 4.57
CA ASP A 22 -7.73 19.24 4.82
C ASP A 22 -7.29 19.04 6.29
N LEU A 23 -6.05 18.58 6.47
CA LEU A 23 -5.44 18.30 7.77
C LEU A 23 -4.34 19.30 8.15
N SER A 24 -4.08 20.31 7.32
CA SER A 24 -2.91 21.19 7.44
C SER A 24 -2.88 22.01 8.73
N HIS A 25 -4.04 22.24 9.34
CA HIS A 25 -4.18 22.97 10.61
C HIS A 25 -4.34 22.04 11.83
N SER A 26 -4.24 20.73 11.65
CA SER A 26 -4.31 19.77 12.74
C SER A 26 -2.92 19.23 13.05
N GLU A 27 -2.23 19.91 13.97
CA GLU A 27 -0.89 19.50 14.43
C GLU A 27 -0.87 18.05 14.91
N ALA A 28 -1.84 17.68 15.77
CA ALA A 28 -1.98 16.32 16.26
C ALA A 28 -2.14 15.30 15.12
N ALA A 29 -2.92 15.61 14.09
CA ALA A 29 -3.08 14.72 12.94
C ALA A 29 -1.78 14.59 12.13
N LEU A 30 -1.10 15.71 11.87
CA LEU A 30 0.15 15.74 11.10
C LEU A 30 1.28 14.96 11.78
N VAL A 31 1.34 15.02 13.11
CA VAL A 31 2.31 14.31 13.95
C VAL A 31 1.95 12.83 14.07
N HIS A 32 0.70 12.51 14.42
CA HIS A 32 0.35 11.15 14.86
C HIS A 32 -0.28 10.27 13.78
N LEU A 33 -1.06 10.79 12.82
CA LEU A 33 -1.77 9.92 11.86
C LEU A 33 -0.83 9.03 11.05
N ARG A 34 0.36 9.52 10.69
CA ARG A 34 1.38 8.72 9.99
C ARG A 34 1.85 7.48 10.76
N HIS A 35 1.60 7.43 12.07
CA HIS A 35 1.92 6.31 12.96
C HIS A 35 0.68 5.52 13.38
N LEU A 36 -0.51 6.10 13.22
CA LEU A 36 -1.79 5.49 13.58
C LEU A 36 -2.50 4.85 12.38
N VAL A 37 -2.14 5.23 11.15
CA VAL A 37 -2.66 4.61 9.93
C VAL A 37 -1.96 3.27 9.72
N GLY A 38 -2.73 2.19 9.90
CA GLY A 38 -2.26 0.82 9.77
C GLY A 38 -3.08 -0.12 10.65
N GLY A 39 -2.92 -1.42 10.43
CA GLY A 39 -3.63 -2.48 11.14
C GLY A 39 -3.75 -3.74 10.27
N PRO A 40 -4.11 -4.89 10.85
CA PRO A 40 -4.39 -6.10 10.11
C PRO A 40 -5.65 -5.83 9.32
N ALA A 41 -5.63 -6.14 8.02
CA ALA A 41 -6.82 -6.01 7.24
C ALA A 41 -7.87 -7.01 7.78
N ARG A 42 -9.11 -6.53 7.88
CA ARG A 42 -10.26 -7.33 8.32
C ARG A 42 -11.29 -7.38 7.21
N ASP A 43 -12.00 -8.48 7.13
CA ASP A 43 -13.15 -8.57 6.23
C ASP A 43 -14.35 -7.76 6.75
N ALA A 44 -15.46 -7.76 6.00
CA ALA A 44 -16.67 -7.03 6.36
C ALA A 44 -17.32 -7.51 7.68
N GLY A 45 -16.99 -8.72 8.14
CA GLY A 45 -17.42 -9.28 9.42
C GLY A 45 -16.49 -8.95 10.59
N GLY A 46 -15.35 -8.31 10.32
CA GLY A 46 -14.34 -8.02 11.33
C GLY A 46 -13.37 -9.17 11.58
N GLU A 47 -13.37 -10.23 10.77
CA GLU A 47 -12.46 -11.35 10.90
C GLU A 47 -11.13 -11.10 10.16
N PRO A 48 -10.02 -11.75 10.57
CA PRO A 48 -8.76 -11.65 9.85
C PRO A 48 -8.91 -12.00 8.36
N LEU A 49 -8.33 -11.16 7.52
CA LEU A 49 -8.47 -11.28 6.08
C LEU A 49 -7.86 -12.59 5.57
N ARG A 50 -8.69 -13.41 4.90
CA ARG A 50 -8.23 -14.70 4.36
C ARG A 50 -7.28 -14.49 3.18
N TYR A 51 -6.30 -15.38 3.08
CA TYR A 51 -5.32 -15.45 2.00
C TYR A 51 -4.44 -14.20 1.86
N GLU A 52 -4.31 -13.41 2.94
CA GLU A 52 -3.36 -12.31 2.97
C GLU A 52 -1.92 -12.85 3.00
N ARG A 53 -1.08 -12.28 2.12
CA ARG A 53 0.36 -12.51 2.09
C ARG A 53 1.07 -11.16 2.06
N LEU A 54 2.11 -11.03 2.89
CA LEU A 54 2.88 -9.81 3.01
C LEU A 54 4.16 -9.89 2.19
N PHE A 55 4.54 -8.79 1.55
CA PHE A 55 5.73 -8.67 0.74
C PHE A 55 6.47 -7.38 1.10
N GLN A 56 7.78 -7.50 1.32
CA GLN A 56 8.68 -6.37 1.27
C GLN A 56 9.11 -6.14 -0.17
N VAL A 57 8.75 -4.98 -0.72
CA VAL A 57 9.05 -4.59 -2.10
C VAL A 57 10.08 -3.48 -2.10
N ASP A 58 11.17 -3.65 -2.85
CA ASP A 58 12.04 -2.53 -3.20
C ASP A 58 11.33 -1.72 -4.28
N PHE A 59 10.79 -0.58 -3.86
CA PHE A 59 9.94 0.27 -4.69
C PHE A 59 10.79 1.40 -5.30
N PRO A 60 10.89 1.49 -6.62
CA PRO A 60 11.74 2.48 -7.27
C PRO A 60 11.13 3.89 -7.15
N GLU A 61 11.99 4.90 -6.99
CA GLU A 61 11.61 6.30 -6.75
C GLU A 61 11.59 7.13 -8.05
N PHE A 62 10.92 6.65 -9.09
CA PHE A 62 10.72 7.41 -10.35
C PHE A 62 9.23 7.69 -10.62
N ASP A 63 8.97 8.70 -11.44
CA ASP A 63 7.62 9.12 -11.79
C ASP A 63 6.84 8.00 -12.50
N GLY A 64 5.66 7.68 -11.98
CA GLY A 64 4.78 6.66 -12.56
C GLY A 64 5.04 5.23 -12.07
N ALA A 65 6.02 4.99 -11.18
CA ALA A 65 6.27 3.66 -10.59
C ALA A 65 5.00 3.07 -9.94
N LEU A 66 4.24 3.88 -9.18
CA LEU A 66 2.97 3.46 -8.58
C LEU A 66 1.90 3.12 -9.62
N ALA A 67 1.76 3.94 -10.67
CA ALA A 67 0.79 3.66 -11.72
C ALA A 67 1.13 2.36 -12.46
N LYS A 68 2.40 2.13 -12.79
CA LYS A 68 2.87 0.89 -13.43
C LYS A 68 2.60 -0.33 -12.55
N PHE A 69 2.91 -0.23 -11.26
CA PHE A 69 2.65 -1.28 -10.28
C PHE A 69 1.16 -1.62 -10.20
N LEU A 70 0.31 -0.62 -10.01
CA LEU A 70 -1.14 -0.80 -9.89
C LEU A 70 -1.76 -1.32 -11.19
N ASN A 71 -1.28 -0.91 -12.37
CA ASN A 71 -1.81 -1.40 -13.65
C ASN A 71 -1.57 -2.91 -13.88
N VAL A 72 -0.53 -3.48 -13.28
CA VAL A 72 -0.22 -4.91 -13.42
C VAL A 72 -0.95 -5.75 -12.37
N LEU A 73 -1.01 -5.26 -11.14
CA LEU A 73 -1.52 -6.04 -10.00
C LEU A 73 -2.98 -5.74 -9.65
N CYS A 74 -3.44 -4.52 -9.87
CA CYS A 74 -4.83 -4.12 -9.66
C CYS A 74 -5.60 -4.08 -10.98
N PRO A 75 -6.89 -4.44 -10.98
CA PRO A 75 -7.71 -4.84 -9.83
C PRO A 75 -7.68 -6.36 -9.55
N ARG A 76 -6.77 -7.13 -10.17
CA ARG A 76 -6.76 -8.60 -10.10
C ARG A 76 -6.59 -9.13 -8.68
N TRP A 77 -5.71 -8.50 -7.89
CA TRP A 77 -5.51 -8.83 -6.48
C TRP A 77 -5.82 -7.62 -5.61
N ASN A 78 -6.55 -7.87 -4.52
CA ASN A 78 -6.84 -6.83 -3.54
C ASN A 78 -5.57 -6.49 -2.75
N ILE A 79 -5.26 -5.19 -2.65
CA ILE A 79 -4.17 -4.68 -1.82
C ILE A 79 -4.75 -4.39 -0.44
N SER A 80 -4.41 -5.23 0.53
CA SER A 80 -4.88 -5.12 1.91
C SER A 80 -4.03 -4.19 2.77
N LEU A 81 -2.75 -4.01 2.41
CA LEU A 81 -1.79 -3.13 3.08
C LEU A 81 -0.88 -2.48 2.03
N PHE A 82 -0.63 -1.17 2.16
CA PHE A 82 0.36 -0.47 1.33
C PHE A 82 1.10 0.57 2.18
N HIS A 83 2.13 0.12 2.88
CA HIS A 83 2.96 0.98 3.72
C HIS A 83 4.17 1.46 2.92
N TYR A 84 3.99 2.58 2.23
CA TYR A 84 5.03 3.27 1.48
C TYR A 84 5.55 4.48 2.25
N ARG A 85 6.87 4.62 2.25
CA ARG A 85 7.55 5.81 2.76
C ARG A 85 8.66 6.17 1.81
N ARG A 86 8.57 7.35 1.19
CA ARG A 86 9.68 7.93 0.43
C ARG A 86 10.87 8.15 1.37
N THR A 87 11.98 7.46 1.13
CA THR A 87 13.18 7.54 1.97
C THR A 87 14.31 8.38 1.35
N GLY A 88 14.10 9.00 0.19
CA GLY A 88 15.11 9.85 -0.48
C GLY A 88 16.34 9.09 -1.02
N VAL A 89 16.27 7.76 -1.01
CA VAL A 89 17.22 6.83 -1.61
C VAL A 89 16.69 6.34 -2.96
N VAL A 90 17.51 5.59 -3.71
CA VAL A 90 17.17 5.07 -5.05
C VAL A 90 15.93 4.14 -5.03
N ALA A 91 15.72 3.41 -3.92
CA ALA A 91 14.53 2.57 -3.73
C ALA A 91 14.03 2.64 -2.29
N SER A 92 12.71 2.72 -2.11
CA SER A 92 12.03 2.70 -0.81
C SER A 92 11.57 1.28 -0.48
N ARG A 93 11.91 0.79 0.71
CA ARG A 93 11.41 -0.50 1.20
C ARG A 93 9.96 -0.34 1.63
N THR A 94 9.07 -0.87 0.81
CA THR A 94 7.61 -0.78 0.99
C THR A 94 7.09 -2.12 1.49
N LEU A 95 6.25 -2.11 2.52
CA LEU A 95 5.54 -3.31 2.97
C LEU A 95 4.15 -3.33 2.33
N ILE A 96 3.84 -4.38 1.59
CA ILE A 96 2.60 -4.50 0.81
C ILE A 96 1.91 -5.83 1.15
N GLY A 97 0.62 -5.79 1.43
CA GLY A 97 -0.22 -6.96 1.65
C GLY A 97 -1.13 -7.20 0.44
N PHE A 98 -1.21 -8.45 0.00
CA PHE A 98 -2.10 -8.88 -1.08
C PHE A 98 -2.99 -10.02 -0.62
N GLN A 99 -4.26 -9.99 -1.00
CA GLN A 99 -5.09 -11.19 -0.97
C GLN A 99 -4.86 -12.03 -2.21
N ILE A 100 -4.26 -13.21 -2.03
CA ILE A 100 -3.92 -14.12 -3.11
C ILE A 100 -4.54 -15.49 -2.80
N PRO A 101 -5.76 -15.76 -3.30
CA PRO A 101 -6.35 -17.10 -3.24
C PRO A 101 -5.38 -18.14 -3.79
N ARG A 102 -5.38 -19.36 -3.21
CA ARG A 102 -4.38 -20.40 -3.52
C ARG A 102 -4.37 -20.77 -5.01
N GLU A 103 -5.54 -20.76 -5.62
CA GLU A 103 -5.76 -21.03 -7.04
C GLU A 103 -5.16 -19.97 -7.98
N GLN A 104 -4.80 -18.79 -7.46
CA GLN A 104 -4.22 -17.68 -8.24
C GLN A 104 -2.71 -17.52 -8.04
N ASP A 105 -2.06 -18.44 -7.31
CA ASP A 105 -0.64 -18.31 -6.98
C ASP A 105 0.25 -18.21 -8.24
N LEU A 106 0.00 -19.05 -9.24
CA LEU A 106 0.75 -19.03 -10.51
C LEU A 106 0.55 -17.72 -11.28
N ASP A 107 -0.70 -17.23 -11.34
CA ASP A 107 -1.02 -15.97 -12.00
C ASP A 107 -0.33 -14.78 -11.32
N PHE A 108 -0.28 -14.80 -9.98
CA PHE A 108 0.40 -13.77 -9.21
C PHE A 108 1.91 -13.79 -9.44
N GLN A 109 2.53 -14.98 -9.45
CA GLN A 109 3.95 -15.12 -9.74
C GLN A 109 4.31 -14.59 -11.14
N GLU A 110 3.46 -14.82 -12.14
CA GLU A 110 3.67 -14.28 -13.49
C GLU A 110 3.56 -12.75 -13.51
N ALA A 111 2.57 -12.17 -12.81
CA ALA A 111 2.44 -10.72 -12.69
C ALA A 111 3.65 -10.08 -11.98
N VAL A 112 4.16 -10.70 -10.92
CA VAL A 112 5.40 -10.28 -10.25
C VAL A 112 6.60 -10.35 -11.19
N ARG A 113 6.67 -11.39 -12.02
CA ARG A 113 7.74 -11.54 -13.03
C ARG A 113 7.74 -10.39 -14.03
N LEU A 114 6.58 -9.93 -14.48
CA LEU A 114 6.46 -8.75 -15.36
C LEU A 114 7.03 -7.47 -14.74
N LEU A 115 7.03 -7.37 -13.40
CA LEU A 115 7.55 -6.22 -12.65
C LEU A 115 9.01 -6.38 -12.21
N SER A 116 9.58 -7.59 -12.34
CA SER A 116 10.89 -7.94 -11.76
C SER A 116 12.09 -7.13 -12.26
N ALA A 117 11.96 -6.45 -13.40
CA ALA A 117 12.99 -5.56 -13.93
C ALA A 117 13.20 -4.30 -13.06
N GLU A 118 12.15 -3.86 -12.36
CA GLU A 118 12.14 -2.59 -11.62
C GLU A 118 11.73 -2.75 -10.15
N PHE A 119 11.02 -3.83 -9.82
CA PHE A 119 10.49 -4.11 -8.49
C PHE A 119 11.05 -5.43 -7.98
N THR A 120 11.62 -5.42 -6.78
CA THR A 120 12.07 -6.66 -6.12
C THR A 120 11.11 -7.04 -5.02
N PHE A 121 10.43 -8.17 -5.16
CA PHE A 121 9.50 -8.69 -4.16
C PHE A 121 10.20 -9.72 -3.27
N ARG A 122 9.99 -9.60 -1.95
CA ARG A 122 10.39 -10.61 -0.97
C ARG A 122 9.21 -10.90 -0.07
N GLU A 123 8.71 -12.12 -0.09
CA GLU A 123 7.62 -12.52 0.81
C GLU A 123 8.10 -12.50 2.26
N VAL A 124 7.25 -11.97 3.14
CA VAL A 124 7.46 -11.93 4.58
C VAL A 124 6.74 -13.13 5.18
N GLY A 125 7.48 -14.00 5.86
CA GLY A 125 6.95 -15.18 6.55
C GLY A 125 7.68 -15.47 7.86
N GLY A 126 7.22 -16.50 8.57
CA GLY A 126 7.80 -16.94 9.84
C GLY A 126 7.67 -15.88 10.95
N GLU A 127 8.70 -15.77 11.79
CA GLU A 127 8.71 -14.90 12.98
C GLU A 127 8.39 -13.43 12.69
N LEU A 128 8.72 -12.93 11.50
CA LEU A 128 8.41 -11.56 11.10
C LEU A 128 6.89 -11.35 10.94
N LEU A 129 6.18 -12.33 10.37
CA LEU A 129 4.73 -12.26 10.24
C LEU A 129 4.05 -12.36 11.61
N ASP A 130 4.60 -13.18 12.51
CA ASP A 130 4.14 -13.28 13.89
C ASP A 130 4.35 -11.96 14.64
N LEU A 131 5.51 -11.31 14.45
CA LEU A 131 5.80 -10.00 15.01
C LEU A 131 4.83 -8.92 14.51
N PHE A 132 4.59 -8.86 13.19
CA PHE A 132 3.59 -7.94 12.65
C PHE A 132 2.21 -8.22 13.21
N SER A 133 1.84 -9.49 13.39
CA SER A 133 0.58 -9.86 14.04
C SER A 133 0.54 -9.33 15.48
N MET A 134 1.60 -9.45 16.27
CA MET A 134 1.62 -9.00 17.67
C MET A 134 1.42 -7.49 17.87
N PHE A 135 1.85 -6.65 16.92
CA PHE A 135 1.75 -5.19 17.04
C PHE A 135 0.59 -4.56 16.27
N LEU A 136 -0.16 -5.36 15.51
CA LEU A 136 -1.31 -4.88 14.74
C LEU A 136 -2.66 -5.25 15.40
N TYR A 137 -2.70 -6.06 16.47
CA TYR A 137 -3.96 -6.39 17.19
C TYR A 137 -4.20 -5.57 18.46
#